data_AF-A0A9W6CS39-F1
#
_entry.id   AF-A0A9W6CS39-F1
#
_cell.length_a   1.000
_cell.length_b   1.000
_cell.length_c   1.000
_cell.angle_alpha   90.00
_cell.angle_beta   90.00
_cell.angle_gamma   90.00
#
_symmetry.space_group_name_H-M   'P 1'
#
loop_
_entity.id
_entity.type
_entity.pdbx_description
1 polymer ?
#
loop_
_entity_poly.entity_id
_entity_poly.type
_entity_poly.pdbx_seq_one_letter_code
_entity_poly.pdbx_strand_id
1 'polypeptide(L)'
;MPILAKGKTDTGRAWVYVRDDRPFGGADPPAVLFKASRDRSGDHPQEHLTRFAGILQADAYAGYNRLLAPDRQHGPITEALC
;
A
#
# COMPACT_ATOMS: atom_id res chain seq x y z
N MET A 1 -9.43 5.89 -12.02
CA MET A 1 -8.73 5.67 -13.31
C MET A 1 -9.53 4.69 -14.14
N PRO A 2 -9.68 4.89 -15.46
CA PRO A 2 -10.31 3.91 -16.33
C PRO A 2 -9.50 2.60 -16.32
N ILE A 3 -10.17 1.46 -16.10
CA ILE A 3 -9.57 0.12 -16.25
C ILE A 3 -10.34 -0.63 -17.33
N LEU A 4 -9.60 -1.33 -18.20
CA LEU A 4 -10.19 -2.06 -19.33
C LEU A 4 -11.06 -3.21 -18.81
N ALA A 5 -12.27 -3.30 -19.34
CA ALA A 5 -13.17 -4.43 -19.16
C ALA A 5 -13.71 -4.87 -20.54
N LYS A 6 -14.32 -6.05 -20.62
CA LYS A 6 -14.81 -6.58 -21.90
C LYS A 6 -15.89 -5.64 -22.47
N GLY A 7 -15.55 -4.96 -23.58
CA GLY A 7 -16.46 -4.05 -24.30
C GLY A 7 -16.80 -2.75 -23.57
N LYS A 8 -16.12 -2.42 -22.46
CA LYS A 8 -16.35 -1.18 -21.69
C LYS A 8 -15.14 -0.80 -20.85
N THR A 9 -15.25 0.33 -20.17
CA THR A 9 -14.28 0.78 -19.17
C THR A 9 -14.98 0.85 -17.82
N ASP A 10 -14.35 0.28 -16.79
CA ASP A 10 -14.81 0.45 -15.41
C ASP A 10 -13.97 1.52 -14.69
N THR A 11 -14.54 2.10 -13.64
CA THR A 11 -13.79 2.97 -12.74
C THR A 11 -12.97 2.11 -11.80
N GLY A 12 -11.64 2.20 -11.87
CA GLY A 12 -10.72 1.54 -10.95
C GLY A 12 -9.98 2.50 -10.02
N ARG A 13 -9.13 1.91 -9.17
CA ARG A 13 -8.22 2.57 -8.25
C ARG A 13 -6.78 2.16 -8.56
N ALA A 14 -5.89 3.15 -8.49
CA ALA A 14 -4.44 2.94 -8.56
C ALA A 14 -3.87 3.09 -7.14
N TRP A 15 -2.99 2.18 -6.78
CA TRP A 15 -2.21 2.22 -5.55
C TRP A 15 -0.76 2.46 -5.93
N VAL A 16 -0.12 3.36 -5.20
CA VAL A 16 1.29 3.71 -5.40
C VAL A 16 1.96 3.61 -4.04
N TYR A 17 2.93 2.69 -3.94
CA TYR A 17 3.78 2.58 -2.77
C TYR A 17 5.18 3.03 -3.17
N VAL A 18 5.74 3.97 -2.42
CA VAL A 18 7.07 4.53 -2.68
C VAL A 18 7.95 4.19 -1.48
N ARG A 19 9.20 3.82 -1.75
CA ARG A 19 10.21 3.66 -0.71
C ARG A 19 11.49 4.35 -1.15
N ASP A 20 11.97 5.27 -0.33
CA ASP A 20 13.28 5.92 -0.48
C ASP A 20 13.84 6.23 0.91
N ASP A 21 14.65 5.30 1.42
CA ASP A 21 15.23 5.40 2.76
C ASP A 21 16.59 6.11 2.76
N ARG A 22 17.09 6.58 1.60
CA ARG A 22 18.40 7.24 1.49
C ARG A 22 18.53 8.48 2.39
N PRO A 23 17.50 9.34 2.57
CA PRO A 23 17.58 10.46 3.51
C PRO A 23 17.80 10.04 4.98
N PHE A 24 17.57 8.77 5.31
CA PHE A 24 17.70 8.20 6.64
C PHE A 24 18.82 7.15 6.73
N GLY A 25 19.75 7.13 5.76
CA GLY A 25 20.91 6.22 5.75
C GLY A 25 20.61 4.80 5.25
N GLY A 26 19.44 4.57 4.64
CA GLY A 26 19.12 3.29 4.01
C GLY A 26 20.00 3.00 2.79
N ALA A 27 20.47 1.76 2.68
CA ALA A 27 21.36 1.33 1.58
C ALA A 27 20.61 0.84 0.33
N ASP A 28 19.32 0.53 0.47
CA ASP A 28 18.54 0.00 -0.63
C ASP A 28 18.19 1.10 -1.67
N PRO A 29 18.15 0.78 -2.98
CA PRO A 29 17.81 1.76 -4.02
C PRO A 29 16.34 2.19 -3.93
N PRO A 30 15.99 3.45 -4.28
CA PRO A 30 14.61 3.90 -4.27
C PRO A 30 13.74 3.05 -5.20
N ALA A 31 12.49 2.79 -4.79
CA ALA A 31 11.56 1.94 -5.54
C ALA A 31 10.14 2.49 -5.51
N VAL A 32 9.38 2.18 -6.56
CA VAL A 32 7.95 2.44 -6.65
C VAL A 32 7.21 1.18 -7.10
N LEU A 33 6.15 0.82 -6.38
CA LEU A 33 5.23 -0.26 -6.74
C LEU A 33 3.89 0.32 -7.15
N PHE A 34 3.44 -0.03 -8.35
CA PHE A 34 2.11 0.29 -8.86
C PHE A 34 1.22 -0.95 -8.83
N LYS A 35 0.02 -0.81 -8.27
CA LYS A 35 -1.04 -1.82 -8.32
C LYS A 35 -2.34 -1.18 -8.81
N ALA A 36 -3.14 -1.93 -9.55
CA ALA A 36 -4.46 -1.50 -9.98
C ALA A 36 -5.52 -2.46 -9.45
N SER A 37 -6.68 -1.92 -9.09
CA SER A 37 -7.81 -2.68 -8.53
C SER A 37 -9.14 -2.07 -8.99
N ARG A 38 -10.22 -2.86 -8.92
CA ARG A 38 -11.56 -2.44 -9.36
C ARG A 38 -12.26 -1.53 -8.36
N ASP A 39 -11.93 -1.64 -7.08
CA ASP A 39 -12.52 -0.86 -5.99
C ASP A 39 -11.42 -0.33 -5.06
N ARG A 40 -11.82 0.27 -3.93
CA ARG A 40 -10.88 0.80 -2.93
C ARG A 40 -10.82 -0.09 -1.67
N SER A 41 -11.30 -1.33 -1.69
CA SER A 41 -11.37 -2.18 -0.47
C SER A 41 -10.03 -2.26 0.27
N GLY A 42 -10.10 -2.37 1.60
CA GLY A 42 -8.94 -2.60 2.46
C GLY A 42 -8.25 -3.96 2.22
N ASP A 43 -8.87 -4.87 1.48
CA ASP A 43 -8.25 -6.16 1.10
C ASP A 43 -7.05 -5.96 0.18
N HIS A 44 -7.09 -4.95 -0.70
CA HIS A 44 -5.99 -4.64 -1.62
C HIS A 44 -4.69 -4.25 -0.89
N PRO A 45 -4.66 -3.25 0.02
CA PRO A 45 -3.45 -2.93 0.75
C PRO A 45 -3.00 -4.06 1.68
N GLN A 46 -3.92 -4.86 2.22
CA GLN A 46 -3.58 -6.08 2.97
C GLN A 46 -2.80 -7.08 2.12
N GLU A 47 -3.27 -7.37 0.91
CA GLU A 47 -2.58 -8.25 -0.02
C GLU A 47 -1.25 -7.64 -0.48
N HIS A 48 -1.26 -6.40 -0.95
CA HIS A 48 -0.08 -5.72 -1.51
C HIS A 48 1.08 -5.65 -0.52
N LEU A 49 0.75 -5.35 0.74
CA LEU A 49 1.71 -5.16 1.80
C LEU A 49 1.82 -6.38 2.70
N THR A 50 1.31 -7.57 2.32
CA THR A 50 1.28 -8.77 3.18
C THR A 50 2.59 -9.02 3.93
N ARG A 51 3.73 -8.91 3.24
CA ARG A 51 5.07 -9.18 3.79
C ARG A 51 5.86 -7.93 4.18
N PHE A 52 5.26 -6.76 4.03
CA PHE A 52 5.90 -5.52 4.45
C PHE A 52 5.84 -5.39 5.98
N ALA A 53 6.98 -5.02 6.56
CA ALA A 53 7.13 -4.61 7.94
C ALA A 53 8.07 -3.40 7.97
N GLY A 54 7.78 -2.44 8.85
CA GLY A 54 8.50 -1.17 8.89
C GLY A 54 7.55 0.01 9.05
N ILE A 55 8.01 1.19 8.62
CA ILE A 55 7.26 2.44 8.76
C ILE A 55 6.37 2.63 7.54
N LEU A 56 5.08 2.92 7.76
CA LEU A 56 4.11 3.22 6.70
C LEU A 56 3.49 4.61 6.94
N GLN A 57 3.67 5.51 5.99
CA GLN A 57 2.95 6.78 5.92
C GLN A 57 1.79 6.65 4.94
N ALA A 58 0.58 7.02 5.35
CA ALA A 58 -0.64 6.88 4.55
C ALA A 58 -1.59 8.10 4.72
N ASP A 59 -2.57 8.22 3.83
CA ASP A 59 -3.55 9.32 3.76
C ASP A 59 -4.70 9.19 4.79
N ALA A 60 -4.44 8.59 5.96
CA ALA A 60 -5.44 8.24 6.98
C ALA A 60 -6.64 7.42 6.45
N TYR A 61 -6.47 6.73 5.32
CA TYR A 61 -7.52 5.89 4.77
C TYR A 61 -7.75 4.64 5.65
N ALA A 62 -8.96 4.47 6.17
CA ALA A 62 -9.31 3.37 7.08
C ALA A 62 -9.07 1.96 6.51
N GLY A 63 -8.93 1.79 5.19
CA GLY A 63 -8.58 0.51 4.59
C GLY A 63 -7.19 -0.01 4.98
N TYR A 64 -6.34 0.82 5.58
CA TYR A 64 -5.04 0.39 6.13
C TYR A 64 -5.11 -0.15 7.56
N ASN A 65 -6.22 0.05 8.30
CA ASN A 65 -6.28 -0.26 9.73
C ASN A 65 -5.90 -1.71 10.08
N ARG A 66 -6.27 -2.67 9.22
CA ARG A 66 -5.96 -4.09 9.44
C ARG A 66 -4.47 -4.41 9.31
N LEU A 67 -3.70 -3.57 8.62
CA LEU A 67 -2.23 -3.69 8.57
C LEU A 67 -1.57 -3.35 9.91
N LEU A 68 -2.24 -2.57 10.76
CA LEU A 68 -1.74 -2.11 12.06
C LEU A 68 -2.16 -3.04 13.20
N ALA A 69 -2.85 -4.15 12.89
CA ALA A 69 -3.30 -5.10 13.89
C ALA A 69 -2.09 -5.77 14.59
N PRO A 70 -2.11 -5.91 15.93
CA PRO A 70 -0.97 -6.42 16.70
C PRO A 70 -0.67 -7.90 16.45
N ASP A 71 -1.62 -8.67 15.94
CA ASP A 71 -1.53 -10.10 15.65
C ASP A 71 -1.03 -10.40 14.22
N ARG A 72 -0.51 -9.39 13.52
CA ARG A 72 0.00 -9.51 12.15
C ARG A 72 1.22 -10.44 12.07
N GLN A 73 1.13 -11.45 11.21
CA GLN A 73 2.14 -12.52 11.10
C GLN A 73 3.50 -12.08 10.54
N HIS A 74 3.54 -11.14 9.59
CA HIS A 74 4.76 -10.77 8.86
C HIS A 74 5.54 -9.61 9.49
N GLY A 75 5.38 -9.41 10.80
CA GLY A 75 6.00 -8.31 11.54
C GLY A 75 5.13 -7.05 11.57
N PRO A 76 5.43 -6.14 12.51
CA PRO A 76 4.62 -4.95 12.73
C PRO A 76 4.81 -3.93 11.61
N ILE A 77 3.75 -3.15 11.38
CA ILE A 77 3.83 -1.90 10.66
C ILE A 77 3.65 -0.78 11.68
N THR A 78 4.60 0.15 11.71
CA THR A 78 4.52 1.37 12.51
C THR A 78 3.98 2.47 11.63
N GLU A 79 2.87 3.08 12.01
CA GLU A 79 2.31 4.20 11.26
C GLU A 79 3.15 5.47 11.47
N ALA A 80 3.51 6.15 10.39
CA ALA A 80 4.02 7.50 10.41
C ALA A 80 2.84 8.47 10.20
N LEU A 81 2.42 9.11 11.28
CA LEU A 81 1.37 10.12 11.27
C LEU A 81 1.95 11.46 10.76
N CYS A 82 1.21 12.13 9.89
CA CYS A 82 1.47 13.51 9.49
C CYS A 82 0.45 14.45 10.14
#